data_AF-A0A8J7Z7Y6-F1
#
_entry.id   AF-A0A8J7Z7Y6-F1
#
_cell.length_a   1.000
_cell.length_b   1.000
_cell.length_c   1.000
_cell.angle_alpha   90.00
_cell.angle_beta   90.00
_cell.angle_gamma   90.00
#
_symmetry.space_group_name_H-M   'P 1'
#
loop_
_entity.id
_entity.type
_entity.pdbx_description
1 polymer ?
#
loop_
_entity_poly.entity_id
_entity_poly.type
_entity_poly.pdbx_seq_one_letter_code
_entity_poly.pdbx_strand_id
1 'polypeptide(L)'
;MVTTFNLFTSISWIIVGVLAIILSIMFLAKNPKKRLNQLFFAGILSWSLSIMLNGLVFAVAYKSLTAANIIRDICLVCFVLGSITLFIAAFGIYFGVESLNWIIFLVSFIVAGVVIGFGIANDWVTSDGLGGYKTTDNLIGKIFIQIISVLVILISDVIIFLTYRSSKNPQAKRRVGYFVIGYTTIIFGYFLFLVDGILDSFVTFTPYLFPSLVLVVWLAAPILMLIGFNIKTETESTSLANKLKNESQLFKAKHEQQNSERPS
;
A
#
# COMPACT_ATOMS: atom_id res chain seq x y z
N MET A 1 -7.27 5.70 -23.86
CA MET A 1 -8.24 4.88 -23.14
C MET A 1 -9.29 5.83 -22.59
N VAL A 2 -10.49 5.80 -23.15
CA VAL A 2 -11.61 6.62 -22.68
C VAL A 2 -12.29 5.82 -21.58
N THR A 3 -11.77 5.88 -20.36
CA THR A 3 -12.55 5.44 -19.20
C THR A 3 -13.60 6.50 -18.94
N THR A 4 -14.77 6.35 -19.56
CA THR A 4 -15.94 7.14 -19.21
C THR A 4 -16.38 6.74 -17.81
N PHE A 5 -15.80 7.38 -16.79
CA PHE A 5 -16.17 7.14 -15.41
C PHE A 5 -17.63 7.55 -15.21
N ASN A 6 -18.51 6.55 -15.15
CA ASN A 6 -19.88 6.76 -14.71
C ASN A 6 -19.92 6.97 -13.18
N LEU A 7 -21.03 7.50 -12.70
CA LEU A 7 -21.23 7.82 -11.28
C LEU A 7 -21.06 6.57 -10.39
N PHE A 8 -21.50 5.40 -10.87
CA PHE A 8 -21.39 4.15 -10.14
C PHE A 8 -19.94 3.76 -9.90
N THR A 9 -19.12 3.73 -10.95
CA THR A 9 -17.67 3.45 -10.84
C THR A 9 -17.00 4.46 -9.93
N SER A 10 -17.31 5.76 -10.07
CA SER A 10 -16.74 6.80 -9.20
C SER A 10 -17.02 6.56 -7.71
N ILE A 11 -18.28 6.22 -7.36
CA ILE A 11 -18.69 5.90 -6.00
C ILE A 11 -17.99 4.64 -5.47
N SER A 12 -17.89 3.59 -6.29
CA SER A 12 -17.21 2.34 -5.88
C SER A 12 -15.74 2.57 -5.54
N TRP A 13 -15.02 3.38 -6.33
CA TRP A 13 -13.63 3.73 -6.06
C TRP A 13 -13.49 4.52 -4.75
N ILE A 14 -14.38 5.48 -4.50
CA ILE A 14 -14.38 6.26 -3.25
C ILE A 14 -14.61 5.34 -2.04
N ILE A 15 -15.62 4.47 -2.09
CA ILE A 15 -15.93 3.54 -0.99
C ILE A 15 -14.74 2.63 -0.70
N VAL A 16 -14.14 2.04 -1.74
CA VAL A 16 -13.00 1.15 -1.59
C VAL A 16 -11.78 1.88 -1.04
N GLY A 17 -11.52 3.11 -1.50
CA GLY A 17 -10.49 3.97 -0.95
C GLY A 17 -10.71 4.24 0.54
N VAL A 18 -11.92 4.58 0.97
CA VAL A 18 -12.26 4.79 2.39
C VAL A 18 -12.04 3.53 3.22
N LEU A 19 -12.51 2.37 2.75
CA LEU A 19 -12.29 1.09 3.45
C LEU A 19 -10.79 0.78 3.59
N ALA A 20 -10.00 1.01 2.53
CA ALA A 20 -8.56 0.78 2.55
C ALA A 20 -7.82 1.78 3.47
N ILE A 21 -8.30 3.03 3.60
CA ILE A 21 -7.79 3.98 4.61
C ILE A 21 -8.01 3.43 6.03
N ILE A 22 -9.20 2.91 6.33
CA ILE A 22 -9.50 2.31 7.65
C ILE A 22 -8.55 1.14 7.92
N LEU A 23 -8.34 0.27 6.92
CA LEU A 23 -7.39 -0.85 7.03
C LEU A 23 -5.95 -0.36 7.24
N SER A 24 -5.55 0.75 6.60
CA SER A 24 -4.21 1.30 6.78
C SER A 24 -3.93 1.65 8.25
N ILE A 25 -4.89 2.28 8.93
CA ILE A 25 -4.79 2.69 10.35
C ILE A 25 -4.53 1.47 11.25
N MET A 26 -5.08 0.31 10.92
CA MET A 26 -4.88 -0.92 11.70
C MET A 26 -3.42 -1.39 11.75
N PHE A 27 -2.62 -1.12 10.71
CA PHE A 27 -1.18 -1.42 10.73
C PHE A 27 -0.46 -0.60 11.80
N LEU A 28 -0.81 0.69 11.92
CA LEU A 28 -0.21 1.60 12.90
C LEU A 28 -0.68 1.29 14.32
N ALA A 29 -1.97 1.00 14.50
CA ALA A 29 -2.60 0.72 15.79
C ALA A 29 -1.94 -0.44 16.55
N LYS A 30 -1.39 -1.43 15.82
CA LYS A 30 -0.73 -2.59 16.45
C LYS A 30 0.55 -2.24 17.21
N ASN A 31 1.42 -1.42 16.62
CA ASN A 31 2.63 -0.94 17.28
C ASN A 31 3.14 0.33 16.57
N PRO A 32 2.77 1.53 17.04
CA PRO A 32 3.05 2.77 16.35
C PRO A 32 4.54 3.15 16.34
N LYS A 33 5.35 2.54 17.23
CA LYS A 33 6.80 2.78 17.30
C LYS A 33 7.60 1.91 16.33
N LYS A 34 6.99 0.86 15.76
CA LYS A 34 7.70 -0.05 14.86
C LYS A 34 7.76 0.56 13.46
N ARG A 35 8.98 0.86 12.98
CA ARG A 35 9.21 1.46 11.65
C ARG A 35 8.49 0.74 10.52
N LEU A 36 8.50 -0.61 10.53
CA LEU A 36 7.82 -1.38 9.51
C LEU A 36 6.30 -1.14 9.50
N ASN A 37 5.67 -1.03 10.68
CA ASN A 37 4.24 -0.71 10.77
C ASN A 37 3.93 0.68 10.20
N GLN A 38 4.80 1.66 10.48
CA GLN A 38 4.68 3.01 9.95
C GLN A 38 4.79 3.03 8.42
N LEU A 39 5.71 2.24 7.85
CA LEU A 39 5.86 2.14 6.39
C LEU A 39 4.65 1.48 5.72
N PHE A 40 4.14 0.37 6.25
CA PHE A 40 2.92 -0.23 5.72
C PHE A 40 1.71 0.68 5.87
N PHE A 41 1.57 1.37 7.01
CA PHE A 41 0.54 2.39 7.20
C PHE A 41 0.65 3.48 6.12
N ALA A 42 1.81 4.12 5.99
CA ALA A 42 2.00 5.22 5.05
C ALA A 42 1.83 4.78 3.58
N GLY A 43 2.37 3.61 3.22
CA GLY A 43 2.25 3.06 1.87
C GLY A 43 0.81 2.72 1.50
N ILE A 44 0.10 1.99 2.36
CA ILE A 44 -1.31 1.64 2.13
C ILE A 44 -2.21 2.88 2.22
N LEU A 45 -1.94 3.83 3.11
CA LEU A 45 -2.69 5.09 3.19
C LEU A 45 -2.56 5.88 1.88
N SER A 46 -1.33 6.06 1.39
CA SER A 46 -1.07 6.80 0.15
C SER A 46 -1.72 6.10 -1.04
N TRP A 47 -1.60 4.78 -1.13
CA TRP A 47 -2.31 3.97 -2.13
C TRP A 47 -3.83 4.15 -2.08
N SER A 48 -4.40 4.11 -0.87
CA SER A 48 -5.86 4.24 -0.66
C SER A 48 -6.36 5.63 -1.02
N LEU A 49 -5.60 6.67 -0.70
CA LEU A 49 -5.89 8.05 -1.12
C LEU A 49 -5.86 8.18 -2.64
N SER A 50 -4.92 7.52 -3.33
CA SER A 50 -4.89 7.50 -4.79
C SER A 50 -6.18 6.90 -5.37
N ILE A 51 -6.61 5.73 -4.90
CA ILE A 51 -7.87 5.11 -5.35
C ILE A 51 -9.06 6.05 -5.13
N MET A 52 -9.18 6.61 -3.92
CA MET A 52 -10.28 7.52 -3.58
C MET A 52 -10.29 8.78 -4.48
N LEU A 53 -9.13 9.42 -4.63
CA LEU A 53 -9.00 10.64 -5.43
C LEU A 53 -9.23 10.37 -6.92
N ASN A 54 -8.79 9.22 -7.44
CA ASN A 54 -9.05 8.82 -8.82
C ASN A 54 -10.56 8.78 -9.13
N GLY A 55 -11.37 8.25 -8.20
CA GLY A 55 -12.84 8.29 -8.32
C GLY A 55 -13.41 9.71 -8.30
N LEU A 56 -12.77 10.65 -7.58
CA LEU A 56 -13.21 12.04 -7.49
C LEU A 56 -12.85 12.88 -8.72
N VAL A 57 -11.73 12.60 -9.39
CA VAL A 57 -11.25 13.38 -10.55
C VAL A 57 -12.35 13.60 -11.58
N PHE A 58 -12.99 12.52 -12.02
CA PHE A 58 -13.98 12.59 -13.08
C PHE A 58 -15.31 13.18 -12.62
N ALA A 59 -15.71 12.95 -11.37
CA ALA A 59 -16.89 13.59 -10.78
C ALA A 59 -16.71 15.12 -10.72
N VAL A 60 -15.50 15.59 -10.37
CA VAL A 60 -15.18 17.01 -10.30
C VAL A 60 -14.97 17.63 -11.69
N ALA A 61 -14.52 16.86 -12.68
CA ALA A 61 -14.29 17.35 -14.05
C ALA A 61 -15.54 17.97 -14.68
N TYR A 62 -16.74 17.42 -14.39
CA TYR A 62 -18.03 17.99 -14.83
C TYR A 62 -18.35 19.37 -14.25
N LYS A 63 -17.65 19.79 -13.18
CA LYS A 63 -17.83 21.11 -12.55
C LYS A 63 -16.66 22.04 -12.79
N SER A 64 -15.43 21.52 -12.75
CA SER A 64 -14.22 22.31 -12.97
C SER A 64 -13.07 21.41 -13.43
N LEU A 65 -12.61 21.64 -14.66
CA LEU A 65 -11.46 20.93 -15.22
C LEU A 65 -10.17 21.24 -14.46
N THR A 66 -10.01 22.49 -13.98
CA THR A 66 -8.86 22.90 -13.19
C THR A 66 -8.81 22.16 -11.85
N ALA A 67 -9.94 22.10 -11.14
CA ALA A 67 -10.01 21.37 -9.88
C ALA A 67 -9.78 19.87 -10.08
N ALA A 68 -10.32 19.29 -11.15
CA ALA A 68 -10.10 17.88 -11.49
C ALA A 68 -8.61 17.59 -11.74
N ASN A 69 -7.90 18.46 -12.46
CA ASN A 69 -6.46 18.30 -12.69
C ASN A 69 -5.66 18.40 -11.38
N ILE A 70 -5.99 19.34 -10.48
CA ILE A 70 -5.33 19.42 -9.16
C ILE A 70 -5.54 18.12 -8.36
N ILE A 71 -6.78 17.63 -8.29
CA ILE A 71 -7.11 16.38 -7.59
C ILE A 71 -6.36 15.21 -8.21
N ARG A 72 -6.29 15.19 -9.54
CA ARG A 72 -5.59 14.17 -10.31
C ARG A 72 -4.11 14.18 -9.97
N ASP A 73 -3.46 15.34 -9.95
CA ASP A 73 -2.03 15.44 -9.64
C ASP A 73 -1.73 14.96 -8.21
N ILE A 74 -2.59 15.28 -7.24
CA ILE A 74 -2.50 14.74 -5.88
C ILE A 74 -2.68 13.21 -5.90
N CYS A 75 -3.63 12.69 -6.69
CA CYS A 75 -3.82 11.25 -6.88
C CYS A 75 -2.54 10.57 -7.39
N LEU A 76 -1.83 11.18 -8.36
CA LEU A 76 -0.56 10.65 -8.89
C LEU A 76 0.54 10.65 -7.84
N VAL A 77 0.65 11.74 -7.08
CA VAL A 77 1.60 11.84 -5.96
C VAL A 77 1.36 10.70 -4.97
N CYS A 78 0.11 10.52 -4.53
CA CYS A 78 -0.27 9.46 -3.61
C CYS A 78 0.03 8.06 -4.16
N PHE A 79 -0.19 7.84 -5.45
CA PHE A 79 0.08 6.56 -6.10
C PHE A 79 1.57 6.17 -6.09
N VAL A 80 2.43 7.11 -6.53
CA VAL A 80 3.87 6.91 -6.61
C VAL A 80 4.47 6.77 -5.21
N LEU A 81 4.07 7.64 -4.27
CA LEU A 81 4.53 7.56 -2.88
C LEU A 81 4.09 6.27 -2.19
N GLY A 82 2.86 5.80 -2.46
CA GLY A 82 2.38 4.50 -1.98
C GLY A 82 3.28 3.37 -2.45
N SER A 83 3.59 3.33 -3.75
CA SER A 83 4.43 2.30 -4.35
C SER A 83 5.86 2.31 -3.79
N ILE A 84 6.46 3.48 -3.67
CA ILE A 84 7.81 3.66 -3.12
C ILE A 84 7.86 3.28 -1.64
N THR A 85 6.86 3.67 -0.85
CA THR A 85 6.85 3.36 0.59
C THR A 85 6.68 1.86 0.83
N LEU A 86 5.86 1.19 0.02
CA LEU A 86 5.74 -0.28 0.03
C LEU A 86 7.06 -0.93 -0.36
N PHE A 87 7.76 -0.42 -1.37
CA PHE A 87 9.11 -0.90 -1.70
C PHE A 87 10.10 -0.77 -0.54
N ILE A 88 10.12 0.37 0.15
CA ILE A 88 10.98 0.55 1.33
C ILE A 88 10.58 -0.44 2.45
N ALA A 89 9.28 -0.74 2.60
CA ALA A 89 8.83 -1.76 3.54
C ALA A 89 9.32 -3.17 3.17
N ALA A 90 9.24 -3.54 1.89
CA ALA A 90 9.77 -4.80 1.36
C ALA A 90 11.28 -4.91 1.57
N PHE A 91 12.01 -3.83 1.27
CA PHE A 91 13.45 -3.72 1.50
C PHE A 91 13.79 -3.94 2.98
N GLY A 92 13.08 -3.29 3.89
CA GLY A 92 13.27 -3.45 5.33
C GLY A 92 12.91 -4.84 5.86
N ILE A 93 12.02 -5.58 5.19
CA ILE A 93 11.74 -6.99 5.51
C ILE A 93 12.91 -7.88 5.10
N TYR A 94 13.48 -7.67 3.91
CA TYR A 94 14.53 -8.52 3.36
C TYR A 94 15.90 -8.27 4.01
N PHE A 95 16.32 -7.00 4.10
CA PHE A 95 17.63 -6.60 4.65
C PHE A 95 17.60 -6.33 6.16
N GLY A 96 16.42 -6.34 6.78
CA GLY A 96 16.22 -6.00 8.19
C GLY A 96 16.01 -4.51 8.43
N VAL A 97 15.42 -4.16 9.58
CA VAL A 97 15.00 -2.78 9.92
C VAL A 97 16.19 -1.81 10.04
N GLU A 98 17.38 -2.32 10.35
CA GLU A 98 18.62 -1.54 10.47
C GLU A 98 19.10 -0.97 9.12
N SER A 99 18.75 -1.64 8.01
CA SER A 99 19.05 -1.17 6.66
C SER A 99 18.25 0.06 6.25
N LEU A 100 17.19 0.41 6.98
CA LEU A 100 16.34 1.58 6.75
C LEU A 100 17.02 2.85 7.30
N ASN A 101 18.06 3.30 6.59
CA ASN A 101 18.79 4.52 6.87
C ASN A 101 18.21 5.74 6.12
N TRP A 102 18.64 6.94 6.45
CA TRP A 102 18.13 8.16 5.81
C TRP A 102 18.45 8.24 4.31
N ILE A 103 19.52 7.60 3.86
CA ILE A 103 19.96 7.61 2.45
C ILE A 103 18.96 6.89 1.57
N ILE A 104 18.46 5.72 1.98
CA ILE A 104 17.45 4.99 1.18
C ILE A 104 16.16 5.80 1.05
N PHE A 105 15.74 6.50 2.10
CA PHE A 105 14.60 7.41 2.02
C PHE A 105 14.88 8.54 1.04
N LEU A 106 16.01 9.25 1.18
CA LEU A 106 16.35 10.38 0.32
C LEU A 106 16.37 9.97 -1.16
N VAL A 107 17.09 8.91 -1.50
CA VAL A 107 17.18 8.42 -2.89
C VAL A 107 15.80 8.04 -3.42
N SER A 108 15.01 7.31 -2.63
CA SER A 108 13.67 6.88 -3.05
C SER A 108 12.72 8.06 -3.28
N PHE A 109 12.76 9.09 -2.44
CA PHE A 109 11.93 10.30 -2.60
C PHE A 109 12.41 11.20 -3.75
N ILE A 110 13.71 11.25 -4.05
CA ILE A 110 14.21 11.93 -5.26
C ILE A 110 13.68 11.24 -6.51
N VAL A 111 13.77 9.91 -6.58
CA VAL A 111 13.22 9.12 -7.70
C VAL A 111 11.71 9.35 -7.81
N ALA A 112 10.99 9.32 -6.69
CA ALA A 112 9.56 9.62 -6.67
C ALA A 112 9.25 11.02 -7.23
N GLY A 113 10.00 12.03 -6.81
CA GLY A 113 9.84 13.41 -7.29
C GLY A 113 10.04 13.55 -8.80
N VAL A 114 11.06 12.90 -9.35
CA VAL A 114 11.29 12.85 -10.81
C VAL A 114 10.11 12.19 -11.50
N VAL A 115 9.69 11.01 -11.02
CA VAL A 115 8.58 10.25 -11.61
C VAL A 115 7.27 11.06 -11.60
N ILE A 116 6.96 11.69 -10.48
CA ILE A 116 5.78 12.55 -10.30
C ILE A 116 5.85 13.76 -11.25
N GLY A 117 6.99 14.45 -11.29
CA GLY A 117 7.17 15.65 -12.12
C GLY A 117 6.97 15.37 -13.60
N PHE A 118 7.58 14.29 -14.11
CA PHE A 118 7.36 13.86 -15.49
C PHE A 118 5.91 13.41 -15.73
N GLY A 119 5.30 12.73 -14.78
CA GLY A 119 3.91 12.32 -14.84
C GLY A 119 2.94 13.49 -15.01
N ILE A 120 2.99 14.46 -14.09
CA ILE A 120 2.12 15.65 -14.09
C ILE A 120 2.34 16.50 -15.35
N ALA A 121 3.59 16.67 -15.79
CA ALA A 121 3.89 17.47 -16.97
C ALA A 121 3.39 16.86 -18.29
N ASN A 122 3.18 15.55 -18.32
CA ASN A 122 2.87 14.82 -19.56
C ASN A 122 1.46 14.26 -19.62
N ASP A 123 0.72 14.22 -18.52
CA ASP A 123 -0.65 13.77 -18.51
C ASP A 123 -1.54 14.88 -17.92
N TRP A 124 -2.72 15.18 -18.47
CA TRP A 124 -3.79 16.00 -17.85
C TRP A 124 -5.19 15.47 -18.20
N VAL A 125 -6.19 15.84 -17.40
CA VAL A 125 -7.62 15.61 -17.68
C VAL A 125 -8.06 16.60 -18.76
N THR A 126 -8.75 16.09 -19.78
CA THR A 126 -9.28 16.86 -20.91
C THR A 126 -10.67 16.34 -21.31
N SER A 127 -11.43 17.13 -22.07
CA SER A 127 -12.69 16.65 -22.64
C SER A 127 -12.44 15.57 -23.69
N ASP A 128 -13.33 14.59 -23.76
CA ASP A 128 -13.27 13.52 -24.77
C ASP A 128 -13.88 13.92 -26.13
N GLY A 129 -14.51 15.09 -26.23
CA GLY A 129 -15.21 15.57 -27.43
C GLY A 129 -16.61 14.97 -27.64
N LEU A 130 -17.06 14.08 -26.76
CA LEU A 130 -18.36 13.39 -26.78
C LEU A 130 -19.24 13.76 -25.57
N GLY A 131 -18.88 14.83 -24.86
CA GLY A 131 -19.59 15.30 -23.66
C GLY A 131 -19.08 14.69 -22.35
N GLY A 132 -17.99 13.93 -22.38
CA GLY A 132 -17.30 13.37 -21.23
C GLY A 132 -15.87 13.91 -21.05
N TYR A 133 -15.13 13.23 -20.17
CA TYR A 133 -13.75 13.57 -19.80
C TYR A 133 -12.87 12.33 -19.78
N LYS A 134 -11.60 12.51 -20.14
CA LYS A 134 -10.57 11.48 -20.14
C LYS A 134 -9.23 12.06 -19.68
N THR A 135 -8.28 11.22 -19.31
CA THR A 135 -6.88 11.65 -19.24
C THR A 135 -6.26 11.64 -20.63
N THR A 136 -5.25 12.47 -20.84
CA THR A 136 -4.50 12.48 -22.10
C THR A 136 -3.78 11.15 -22.32
N ASP A 137 -3.85 10.65 -23.55
CA ASP A 137 -3.21 9.38 -23.92
C ASP A 137 -1.70 9.55 -24.20
N ASN A 138 -1.00 10.36 -23.41
CA ASN A 138 0.44 10.53 -23.55
C ASN A 138 1.18 9.30 -22.99
N LEU A 139 1.90 8.61 -23.88
CA LEU A 139 2.68 7.43 -23.54
C LEU A 139 3.73 7.71 -22.45
N ILE A 140 4.39 8.87 -22.51
CA ILE A 140 5.43 9.27 -21.55
C ILE A 140 4.81 9.36 -20.15
N GLY A 141 3.70 10.09 -20.01
CA GLY A 141 3.01 10.22 -18.73
C GLY A 141 2.61 8.86 -18.14
N LYS A 142 2.08 7.96 -18.97
CA LYS A 142 1.70 6.60 -18.55
C LYS A 142 2.90 5.75 -18.12
N ILE A 143 4.02 5.83 -18.83
CA ILE A 143 5.25 5.11 -18.46
C ILE A 143 5.71 5.54 -17.08
N PHE A 144 5.86 6.86 -16.88
CA PHE A 144 6.37 7.39 -15.62
C PHE A 144 5.42 7.08 -14.46
N ILE A 145 4.13 7.37 -14.61
CA ILE A 145 3.19 7.19 -13.51
C ILE A 145 2.91 5.71 -13.27
N GLN A 146 2.47 4.97 -14.29
CA GLN A 146 1.89 3.64 -14.12
C GLN A 146 2.95 2.55 -14.22
N ILE A 147 3.73 2.51 -15.31
CA ILE A 147 4.66 1.40 -15.56
C ILE A 147 5.78 1.37 -14.52
N ILE A 148 6.42 2.50 -14.23
CA ILE A 148 7.49 2.55 -13.21
C ILE A 148 6.96 2.16 -11.83
N SER A 149 5.80 2.67 -11.41
CA SER A 149 5.20 2.33 -10.11
C SER A 149 4.85 0.84 -10.01
N VAL A 150 4.30 0.25 -11.08
CA VAL A 150 4.04 -1.20 -11.15
C VAL A 150 5.34 -2.00 -11.05
N LEU A 151 6.39 -1.58 -11.76
CA LEU A 151 7.71 -2.23 -11.68
C LEU A 151 8.30 -2.15 -10.26
N VAL A 152 8.14 -1.02 -9.57
CA VAL A 152 8.56 -0.87 -8.16
C VAL A 152 7.83 -1.88 -7.26
N ILE A 153 6.52 -2.03 -7.42
CA ILE A 153 5.74 -3.05 -6.69
C ILE A 153 6.17 -4.47 -7.06
N LEU A 154 6.43 -4.74 -8.34
CA LEU A 154 6.92 -6.04 -8.80
C LEU A 154 8.28 -6.40 -8.19
N ILE A 155 9.23 -5.46 -8.18
CA ILE A 155 10.53 -5.64 -7.52
C ILE A 155 10.33 -5.91 -6.02
N SER A 156 9.40 -5.19 -5.38
CA SER A 156 9.05 -5.42 -3.97
C SER A 156 8.55 -6.84 -3.72
N ASP A 157 7.68 -7.35 -4.58
CA ASP A 157 7.15 -8.71 -4.49
C ASP A 157 8.26 -9.75 -4.64
N VAL A 158 9.16 -9.55 -5.62
CA VAL A 158 10.34 -10.42 -5.82
C VAL A 158 11.22 -10.45 -4.56
N ILE A 159 11.51 -9.30 -3.96
CA ILE A 159 12.32 -9.20 -2.73
C ILE A 159 11.65 -9.95 -1.57
N ILE A 160 10.34 -9.79 -1.38
CA ILE A 160 9.60 -10.49 -0.32
C ILE A 160 9.52 -11.99 -0.61
N PHE A 161 9.36 -12.40 -1.88
CA PHE A 161 9.37 -13.80 -2.28
C PHE A 161 10.73 -14.46 -2.00
N LEU A 162 11.83 -13.77 -2.26
CA LEU A 162 13.16 -14.24 -1.86
C LEU A 162 13.27 -14.40 -0.34
N THR A 163 12.71 -13.47 0.45
CA THR A 163 12.62 -13.59 1.92
C THR A 163 11.81 -14.81 2.34
N TYR A 164 10.68 -15.06 1.67
CA TYR A 164 9.82 -16.22 1.94
C TYR A 164 10.58 -17.53 1.71
N ARG A 165 11.36 -17.59 0.62
CA ARG A 165 12.12 -18.79 0.25
C ARG A 165 13.29 -19.06 1.18
N SER A 166 13.96 -18.02 1.67
CA SER A 166 15.12 -18.13 2.56
C SER A 166 14.74 -18.38 4.04
N SER A 167 13.51 -18.06 4.45
CA SER A 167 13.06 -18.21 5.83
C SER A 167 12.94 -19.68 6.26
N LYS A 168 13.70 -20.05 7.29
CA LYS A 168 13.65 -21.39 7.92
C LYS A 168 12.59 -21.50 9.03
N ASN A 169 12.22 -20.40 9.66
CA ASN A 169 11.23 -20.38 10.74
C ASN A 169 9.80 -20.52 10.14
N PRO A 170 9.02 -21.56 10.47
CA PRO A 170 7.69 -21.78 9.89
C PRO A 170 6.72 -20.62 10.11
N GLN A 171 6.76 -19.98 11.28
CA GLN A 171 5.87 -18.86 11.60
C GLN A 171 6.27 -17.60 10.85
N ALA A 172 7.57 -17.29 10.80
CA ALA A 172 8.07 -16.16 10.00
C ALA A 172 7.79 -16.37 8.51
N LYS A 173 7.96 -17.61 8.02
CA LYS A 173 7.64 -17.99 6.65
C LYS A 173 6.16 -17.82 6.33
N ARG A 174 5.26 -18.23 7.23
CA ARG A 174 3.81 -18.01 7.08
C ARG A 174 3.47 -16.51 7.03
N ARG A 175 4.06 -15.71 7.92
CA ARG A 175 3.90 -14.25 7.93
C ARG A 175 4.35 -13.60 6.62
N VAL A 176 5.57 -13.92 6.16
CA VAL A 176 6.10 -13.38 4.90
C VAL A 176 5.28 -13.87 3.70
N GLY A 177 4.76 -15.10 3.75
CA GLY A 177 3.86 -15.63 2.72
C GLY A 177 2.61 -14.78 2.51
N TYR A 178 1.99 -14.26 3.58
CA TYR A 178 0.87 -13.32 3.45
C TYR A 178 1.29 -11.98 2.82
N PHE A 179 2.52 -11.53 3.04
CA PHE A 179 3.05 -10.35 2.33
C PHE A 179 3.22 -10.64 0.85
N VAL A 180 3.83 -11.76 0.45
CA VAL A 180 3.93 -12.17 -0.97
C VAL A 180 2.55 -12.16 -1.60
N ILE A 181 1.58 -12.89 -1.04
CA ILE A 181 0.23 -12.96 -1.60
C ILE A 181 -0.39 -11.55 -1.69
N GLY A 182 -0.20 -10.70 -0.68
CA GLY A 182 -0.67 -9.32 -0.70
C GLY A 182 -0.07 -8.49 -1.86
N TYR A 183 1.25 -8.54 -2.06
CA TYR A 183 1.92 -7.82 -3.15
C TYR A 183 1.53 -8.37 -4.52
N THR A 184 1.53 -9.70 -4.68
CA THR A 184 1.05 -10.36 -5.90
C THR A 184 -0.40 -10.00 -6.22
N THR A 185 -1.25 -9.83 -5.19
CA THR A 185 -2.64 -9.38 -5.35
C THR A 185 -2.70 -7.96 -5.92
N ILE A 186 -1.83 -7.04 -5.48
CA ILE A 186 -1.75 -5.68 -6.07
C ILE A 186 -1.39 -5.76 -7.56
N ILE A 187 -0.37 -6.56 -7.90
CA ILE A 187 0.08 -6.79 -9.29
C ILE A 187 -1.03 -7.38 -10.14
N PHE A 188 -1.76 -8.36 -9.59
CA PHE A 188 -2.89 -8.97 -10.27
C PHE A 188 -4.01 -7.95 -10.58
N GLY A 189 -4.26 -7.00 -9.67
CA GLY A 189 -5.21 -5.92 -9.95
C GLY A 189 -4.78 -5.02 -11.12
N TYR A 190 -3.47 -4.72 -11.25
CA TYR A 190 -2.97 -4.03 -12.45
C TYR A 190 -3.11 -4.86 -13.72
N PHE A 191 -2.86 -6.17 -13.64
CA PHE A 191 -3.05 -7.07 -14.76
C PHE A 191 -4.51 -7.07 -15.22
N LEU A 192 -5.47 -7.14 -14.29
CA LEU A 192 -6.90 -7.04 -14.61
C LEU A 192 -7.25 -5.69 -15.27
N PHE A 193 -6.65 -4.59 -14.81
CA PHE A 193 -6.85 -3.27 -15.42
C PHE A 193 -6.27 -3.18 -16.85
N LEU A 194 -5.13 -3.84 -17.09
CA LEU A 194 -4.55 -3.93 -18.43
C LEU A 194 -5.40 -4.81 -19.36
N VAL A 195 -5.90 -5.94 -18.86
CA VAL A 195 -6.81 -6.82 -19.60
C VAL A 195 -8.10 -6.08 -19.96
N ASP A 196 -8.68 -5.32 -19.04
CA ASP A 196 -9.85 -4.45 -19.31
C ASP A 196 -9.59 -3.52 -20.49
N GLY A 197 -8.48 -2.79 -20.48
CA GLY A 197 -8.13 -1.87 -21.57
C GLY A 197 -7.86 -2.53 -22.92
N ILE A 198 -7.29 -3.74 -22.92
CA ILE A 198 -7.12 -4.53 -24.14
C ILE A 198 -8.50 -5.00 -24.64
N LEU A 199 -9.31 -5.60 -23.76
CA LEU A 199 -10.59 -6.19 -24.13
C LEU A 199 -11.60 -5.14 -24.60
N ASP A 200 -11.63 -3.95 -23.99
CA ASP A 200 -12.43 -2.81 -24.47
C ASP A 200 -12.13 -2.46 -25.94
N SER A 201 -10.94 -2.79 -26.43
CA SER A 201 -10.55 -2.57 -27.83
C SER A 201 -11.06 -3.67 -28.79
N PHE A 202 -11.48 -4.84 -28.29
CA PHE A 202 -11.86 -6.00 -29.10
C PHE A 202 -13.29 -6.49 -28.90
N VAL A 203 -13.85 -6.34 -27.70
CA VAL A 203 -15.18 -6.85 -27.31
C VAL A 203 -15.79 -5.88 -26.31
N THR A 204 -17.01 -5.40 -26.56
CA THR A 204 -17.81 -4.67 -25.56
C THR A 204 -18.22 -5.60 -24.42
N PHE A 205 -17.32 -5.81 -23.46
CA PHE A 205 -17.66 -6.38 -22.16
C PHE A 205 -18.47 -5.36 -21.35
N THR A 206 -19.18 -5.83 -20.32
CA THR A 206 -19.87 -4.92 -19.40
C THR A 206 -18.84 -3.99 -18.75
N PRO A 207 -19.03 -2.65 -18.78
CA PRO A 207 -18.03 -1.66 -18.33
C PRO A 207 -17.85 -1.64 -16.79
N TYR A 208 -18.35 -2.66 -16.11
CA TYR A 208 -18.41 -2.78 -14.66
C TYR A 208 -17.65 -4.00 -14.15
N LEU A 209 -17.51 -5.07 -14.94
CA LEU A 209 -16.99 -6.35 -14.44
C LEU A 209 -15.53 -6.24 -14.00
N PHE A 210 -14.62 -5.88 -14.90
CA PHE A 210 -13.19 -5.77 -14.59
C PHE A 210 -12.89 -4.62 -13.62
N PRO A 211 -13.46 -3.40 -13.76
CA PRO A 211 -13.27 -2.36 -12.76
C PRO A 211 -13.68 -2.80 -11.35
N SER A 212 -14.78 -3.55 -11.21
CA SER A 212 -15.22 -4.06 -9.91
C SER A 212 -14.26 -5.12 -9.36
N LEU A 213 -13.77 -6.05 -10.22
CA LEU A 213 -12.80 -7.06 -9.81
C LEU A 213 -11.47 -6.43 -9.37
N VAL A 214 -10.99 -5.42 -10.09
CA VAL A 214 -9.79 -4.65 -9.72
C VAL A 214 -9.93 -4.06 -8.32
N LEU A 215 -11.07 -3.43 -8.03
CA LEU A 215 -11.35 -2.85 -6.72
C LEU A 215 -11.37 -3.89 -5.60
N VAL A 216 -12.02 -5.05 -5.82
CA VAL A 216 -12.04 -6.15 -4.84
C VAL A 216 -10.64 -6.67 -4.58
N VAL A 217 -9.85 -6.88 -5.63
CA VAL A 217 -8.47 -7.36 -5.56
C VAL A 217 -7.59 -6.35 -4.80
N TRP A 218 -7.67 -5.07 -5.12
CA TRP A 218 -6.89 -4.04 -4.44
C TRP A 218 -7.32 -3.81 -2.99
N LEU A 219 -8.56 -4.11 -2.61
CA LEU A 219 -8.98 -4.14 -1.21
C LEU A 219 -8.51 -5.40 -0.48
N ALA A 220 -8.45 -6.55 -1.16
CA ALA A 220 -8.00 -7.81 -0.57
C ALA A 220 -6.50 -7.77 -0.22
N ALA A 221 -5.68 -7.08 -1.01
CA ALA A 221 -4.24 -6.96 -0.77
C ALA A 221 -3.87 -6.46 0.65
N PRO A 222 -4.34 -5.28 1.15
CA PRO A 222 -4.04 -4.82 2.50
C PRO A 222 -4.61 -5.75 3.58
N ILE A 223 -5.75 -6.40 3.34
CA ILE A 223 -6.32 -7.40 4.29
C ILE A 223 -5.35 -8.57 4.46
N LEU A 224 -4.83 -9.12 3.36
CA LEU A 224 -3.88 -10.22 3.37
C LEU A 224 -2.59 -9.82 4.10
N MET A 225 -2.07 -8.63 3.83
CA MET A 225 -0.90 -8.10 4.54
C MET A 225 -1.18 -7.92 6.05
N LEU A 226 -2.35 -7.41 6.45
CA LEU A 226 -2.75 -7.30 7.86
C LEU A 226 -2.79 -8.66 8.57
N ILE A 227 -3.28 -9.71 7.91
CA ILE A 227 -3.25 -11.08 8.44
C ILE A 227 -1.81 -11.49 8.73
N GLY A 228 -0.88 -11.22 7.80
CA GLY A 228 0.55 -11.43 8.00
C GLY A 228 1.10 -10.71 9.24
N PHE A 229 0.70 -9.45 9.47
CA PHE A 229 1.07 -8.73 10.69
C PHE A 229 0.53 -9.38 11.96
N ASN A 230 -0.64 -10.02 11.92
CA ASN A 230 -1.32 -10.58 13.08
C ASN A 230 -0.85 -11.95 13.54
N ILE A 231 -0.02 -12.62 12.75
CA ILE A 231 0.64 -13.86 13.15
C ILE A 231 1.73 -13.52 14.19
N LYS A 232 1.55 -14.02 15.42
CA LYS A 232 2.55 -13.91 16.48
C LYS A 232 3.75 -14.82 16.14
N THR A 233 4.96 -14.27 16.24
CA THR A 233 6.21 -15.04 16.15
C THR A 233 6.64 -15.52 17.53
N GLU A 234 7.08 -16.77 17.64
CA GLU A 234 7.55 -17.44 18.86
C GLU A 234 8.50 -16.56 19.69
N THR A 235 9.39 -15.80 19.05
CA THR A 235 10.34 -14.89 19.70
C THR A 235 9.68 -13.80 20.54
N GLU A 236 8.52 -13.27 20.14
CA GLU A 236 7.77 -12.30 20.93
C GLU A 236 7.07 -12.97 22.13
N SER A 237 6.59 -14.21 21.99
CA SER A 237 6.05 -14.96 23.13
C SER A 237 7.13 -15.35 24.13
N THR A 238 8.33 -15.71 23.68
CA THR A 238 9.44 -16.06 24.59
C THR A 238 10.01 -14.81 25.25
N SER A 239 10.12 -13.68 24.55
CA SER A 239 10.59 -12.42 25.17
C SER A 239 9.58 -11.87 26.18
N LEU A 240 8.27 -11.97 25.89
CA LEU A 240 7.22 -11.56 26.82
C LEU A 240 7.16 -12.47 28.03
N ALA A 241 7.28 -13.79 27.84
CA ALA A 241 7.37 -14.77 28.92
C ALA A 241 8.61 -14.54 29.80
N ASN A 242 9.77 -14.25 29.20
CA ASN A 242 10.98 -13.93 29.95
C ASN A 242 10.86 -12.59 30.69
N LYS A 243 10.20 -11.59 30.10
CA LYS A 243 9.96 -10.31 30.75
C LYS A 243 8.99 -10.44 31.94
N LEU A 244 7.90 -11.18 31.79
CA LEU A 244 6.96 -11.51 32.87
C LEU A 244 7.62 -12.34 33.98
N LYS A 245 8.51 -13.27 33.62
CA LYS A 245 9.26 -14.09 34.58
C LYS A 245 10.26 -13.24 35.37
N ASN A 246 10.96 -12.31 34.72
CA ASN A 246 11.87 -11.37 35.38
C ASN A 246 11.11 -10.38 36.27
N GLU A 247 9.96 -9.85 35.84
CA GLU A 247 9.12 -8.97 36.67
C GLU A 247 8.55 -9.71 37.89
N SER A 248 8.12 -10.97 37.72
CA SER A 248 7.70 -11.85 38.81
C SER A 248 8.82 -12.11 39.83
N GLN A 249 10.04 -12.35 39.35
CA GLN A 249 11.21 -12.56 40.22
C GLN A 249 11.60 -11.28 40.96
N LEU A 250 11.55 -10.12 40.29
CA LEU A 250 11.83 -8.82 40.90
C LEU A 250 10.80 -8.46 41.99
N PHE A 251 9.52 -8.80 41.75
CA PHE A 251 8.44 -8.61 42.72
C PHE A 251 8.60 -9.51 43.95
N LYS A 252 8.95 -10.79 43.76
CA LYS A 252 9.28 -11.71 44.86
C LYS A 252 10.47 -11.24 45.69
N ALA A 253 11.56 -10.82 45.03
CA ALA A 253 12.76 -10.34 45.72
C ALA A 253 12.48 -9.08 46.57
N LYS A 254 11.66 -8.16 46.06
CA LYS A 254 11.20 -7.00 46.85
C LYS A 254 10.33 -7.40 48.05
N HIS A 255 9.46 -8.39 47.88
CA HIS A 255 8.58 -8.84 48.96
C HIS A 255 9.35 -9.56 50.09
N GLU A 256 10.40 -10.30 49.73
CA GLU A 256 11.29 -10.97 50.69
C GLU A 256 12.15 -9.94 51.45
N GLN A 257 12.69 -8.92 50.78
CA GLN A 257 13.38 -7.81 51.46
C GLN A 257 12.46 -7.06 52.43
N GLN A 258 11.23 -6.77 52.04
CA GLN A 258 10.28 -6.03 52.87
C GLN A 258 9.80 -6.81 54.11
N ASN A 259 9.79 -8.14 54.03
CA ASN A 259 9.50 -9.01 55.18
C ASN A 259 10.72 -9.18 56.12
N SER A 260 11.94 -9.02 55.61
CA SER A 260 13.17 -9.07 56.41
C SER A 260 13.47 -7.79 57.21
N GLU A 261 12.87 -6.65 56.80
CA GLU A 261 13.05 -5.35 57.44
C GLU A 261 11.96 -5.01 58.47
N ARG A 262 10.96 -5.86 58.69
CA ARG A 262 10.00 -5.67 59.78
C ARG A 262 10.65 -6.09 61.11
N PRO A 263 10.94 -5.15 62.03
CA PRO A 263 11.44 -5.51 63.35
C PRO A 263 10.31 -6.21 64.11
N SER A 264 10.65 -7.34 64.73
CA SER A 264 9.83 -8.04 65.73
C SER A 264 9.64 -7.20 66.99
#